data_AF-G4Z6D6-F1
#
_entry.id   AF-G4Z6D6-F1
#
_cell.length_a   1.000
_cell.length_b   1.000
_cell.length_c   1.000
_cell.angle_alpha   90.00
_cell.angle_beta   90.00
_cell.angle_gamma   90.00
#
_symmetry.space_group_name_H-M   'P 1'
#
loop_
_entity.id
_entity.type
_entity.pdbx_description
1 polymer ?
#
loop_
_entity_poly.entity_id
_entity_poly.type
_entity_poly.pdbx_seq_one_letter_code
_entity_poly.pdbx_strand_id
1 'polypeptide(L)'
;MFAQRIVLLAVIFLLWEINAAVARRQADQVTDANRNLRAADQNQAALERLLWSYDSKDEERRWGWSAKELDELFQKLDIATGRLDDNSSAASKWFTAIAKYRKAKKANFWYPDDFIYAKLRETHSEADIAVLCQKLMNTSKAKKVAKTLQHHLFQAWNNRGMRLEDVADLLGVLVSTTNSVRSGILVDYQLKLTGEAVTRVRHG
;
A
#
# COMPACT_ATOMS: atom_id res chain seq x y z
N MET A 1 -49.39 22.48 29.78
CA MET A 1 -49.25 21.11 29.22
C MET A 1 -48.78 21.05 27.75
N PHE A 2 -48.82 22.13 26.97
CA PHE A 2 -48.37 22.11 25.55
C PHE A 2 -46.84 22.13 25.35
N ALA A 3 -46.09 22.90 26.14
CA ALA A 3 -44.63 23.02 26.01
C ALA A 3 -43.88 21.69 26.26
N GLN A 4 -44.39 20.87 27.18
CA GLN A 4 -43.77 19.60 27.57
C GLN A 4 -43.87 18.53 26.46
N ARG A 5 -44.89 18.62 25.58
CA ARG A 5 -45.05 17.71 24.44
C ARG A 5 -44.14 18.06 23.26
N ILE A 6 -43.84 19.34 23.07
CA ILE A 6 -42.94 19.80 21.99
C ILE A 6 -41.49 19.40 22.29
N VAL A 7 -41.06 19.54 23.54
CA VAL A 7 -39.70 19.11 23.97
C VAL A 7 -39.53 17.60 23.80
N LEU A 8 -40.55 16.80 24.10
CA LEU A 8 -40.47 15.34 23.95
C LEU A 8 -40.30 14.91 22.48
N LEU A 9 -41.02 15.56 21.56
CA LEU A 9 -40.91 15.28 20.12
C LEU A 9 -39.55 15.70 19.56
N ALA A 10 -39.00 16.82 20.02
CA ALA A 10 -37.67 17.28 19.63
C ALA A 10 -36.56 16.30 20.07
N VAL A 11 -36.67 15.74 21.29
CA VAL A 11 -35.73 14.74 21.81
C VAL A 11 -35.82 13.43 21.02
N ILE A 12 -37.02 12.97 20.68
CA ILE A 12 -37.21 11.76 19.87
C ILE A 12 -36.62 11.95 18.47
N PHE A 13 -36.80 13.12 17.86
CA PHE A 13 -36.23 13.44 16.55
C PHE A 13 -34.69 13.44 16.59
N LEU A 14 -34.10 14.08 17.60
CA LEU A 14 -32.64 14.10 17.81
C LEU A 14 -32.07 12.69 18.02
N LEU A 15 -32.75 11.85 18.82
CA LEU A 15 -32.34 10.47 19.04
C LEU A 15 -32.42 9.63 17.75
N TRP A 16 -33.45 9.85 16.92
CA TRP A 16 -33.58 9.18 15.63
C TRP A 16 -32.48 9.60 14.65
N GLU A 17 -32.13 10.88 14.61
CA GLU A 17 -31.09 11.42 13.74
C GLU A 17 -29.69 10.95 14.13
N ILE A 18 -29.39 10.87 15.44
CA ILE A 18 -28.15 10.28 15.97
C ILE A 18 -28.08 8.80 15.61
N ASN A 19 -29.16 8.05 15.81
CA ASN A 19 -29.17 6.61 15.54
C ASN A 19 -29.00 6.33 14.03
N ALA A 20 -29.61 7.16 13.17
CA ALA A 20 -29.42 7.08 11.73
C ALA A 20 -27.99 7.43 11.30
N ALA A 21 -27.34 8.42 11.92
CA ALA A 21 -25.96 8.78 11.63
C ALA A 21 -24.96 7.68 12.04
N VAL A 22 -25.19 7.03 13.19
CA VAL A 22 -24.39 5.89 13.65
C VAL A 22 -24.56 4.69 12.72
N ALA A 23 -25.79 4.40 12.30
CA ALA A 23 -26.07 3.32 11.34
C ALA A 23 -25.40 3.56 9.97
N ARG A 24 -25.38 4.80 9.48
CA ARG A 24 -24.67 5.18 8.23
C ARG A 24 -23.16 4.95 8.36
N ARG A 25 -22.54 5.41 9.45
CA ARG A 25 -21.09 5.19 9.70
C ARG A 25 -20.72 3.71 9.79
N GLN A 26 -21.56 2.89 10.41
CA GLN A 26 -21.34 1.45 10.46
C GLN A 26 -21.49 0.80 9.07
N ALA A 27 -22.47 1.23 8.27
CA ALA A 27 -22.64 0.75 6.90
C ALA A 27 -21.44 1.11 6.01
N ASP A 28 -20.92 2.34 6.13
CA ASP A 28 -19.73 2.79 5.39
C ASP A 28 -18.50 1.97 5.79
N GLN A 29 -18.25 1.78 7.09
CA GLN A 29 -17.14 0.94 7.58
C GLN A 29 -17.22 -0.51 7.10
N VAL A 30 -18.41 -1.11 7.08
CA VAL A 30 -18.62 -2.47 6.57
C VAL A 30 -18.38 -2.54 5.05
N THR A 31 -18.74 -1.50 4.32
CA THR A 31 -18.54 -1.42 2.87
C THR A 31 -17.06 -1.29 2.51
N ASP A 32 -16.32 -0.48 3.27
CA ASP A 32 -14.87 -0.31 3.11
C ASP A 32 -14.12 -1.59 3.51
N ALA A 33 -14.51 -2.24 4.60
CA ALA A 33 -13.98 -3.54 5.00
C ALA A 33 -14.18 -4.61 3.91
N ASN A 34 -15.37 -4.67 3.30
CA ASN A 34 -15.66 -5.60 2.21
C ASN A 34 -14.87 -5.31 0.92
N ARG A 35 -14.63 -4.04 0.58
CA ARG A 35 -13.74 -3.69 -0.54
C ARG A 35 -12.30 -4.12 -0.27
N ASN A 36 -11.82 -3.90 0.95
CA ASN A 36 -10.46 -4.29 1.34
C ASN A 36 -10.28 -5.81 1.33
N LEU A 37 -11.28 -6.58 1.78
CA LEU A 37 -11.29 -8.04 1.71
C LEU A 37 -11.25 -8.54 0.26
N ARG A 38 -12.07 -7.98 -0.63
CA ARG A 38 -12.04 -8.34 -2.07
C ARG A 38 -10.72 -7.99 -2.74
N ALA A 39 -10.14 -6.85 -2.40
CA ALA A 39 -8.83 -6.46 -2.92
C ALA A 39 -7.73 -7.42 -2.44
N ALA A 40 -7.77 -7.87 -1.17
CA ALA A 40 -6.84 -8.85 -0.64
C ALA A 40 -6.96 -10.21 -1.35
N ASP A 41 -8.19 -10.69 -1.58
CA ASP A 41 -8.46 -11.95 -2.27
C ASP A 41 -7.98 -11.93 -3.74
N GLN A 42 -8.22 -10.81 -4.45
CA GLN A 42 -7.70 -10.61 -5.80
C GLN A 42 -6.17 -10.56 -5.85
N ASN A 43 -5.53 -9.95 -4.85
CA ASN A 43 -4.07 -9.93 -4.75
C ASN A 43 -3.51 -11.33 -4.53
N GLN A 44 -4.18 -12.18 -3.74
CA GLN A 44 -3.75 -13.56 -3.48
C GLN A 44 -3.88 -14.45 -4.72
N ALA A 45 -5.00 -14.36 -5.46
CA ALA A 45 -5.17 -15.06 -6.73
C ALA A 45 -4.19 -14.59 -7.82
N ALA A 46 -3.83 -13.30 -7.83
CA ALA A 46 -2.77 -12.78 -8.70
C ALA A 46 -1.39 -13.32 -8.31
N LEU A 47 -1.12 -13.45 -7.00
CA LEU A 47 0.12 -14.01 -6.48
C LEU A 47 0.31 -15.47 -6.90
N GLU A 48 -0.72 -16.30 -6.77
CA GLU A 48 -0.65 -17.71 -7.17
C GLU A 48 -0.41 -17.89 -8.68
N ARG A 49 -1.01 -17.02 -9.51
CA ARG A 49 -0.76 -16.99 -10.95
C ARG A 49 0.68 -16.57 -11.29
N LEU A 50 1.21 -15.59 -10.56
CA LEU A 50 2.61 -15.15 -10.73
C LEU A 50 3.59 -16.22 -10.26
N LEU A 51 3.30 -16.90 -9.15
CA LEU A 51 4.12 -17.98 -8.59
C LEU A 51 4.21 -19.18 -9.55
N TRP A 52 3.11 -19.59 -10.18
CA TRP A 52 3.08 -20.74 -11.09
C TRP A 52 3.87 -20.50 -12.38
N SER A 53 3.97 -19.24 -12.84
CA SER A 53 4.80 -18.85 -14.00
C SER A 53 6.30 -18.83 -13.71
N TYR A 54 6.72 -18.95 -12.44
CA TYR A 54 8.05 -18.54 -11.97
C TYR A 54 8.98 -19.71 -11.56
N ASP A 55 8.44 -20.91 -11.35
CA ASP A 55 9.19 -22.11 -10.97
C ASP A 55 9.76 -22.87 -12.18
N SER A 56 10.76 -22.29 -12.85
CA SER A 56 11.54 -23.01 -13.88
C SER A 56 12.99 -23.23 -13.38
N LYS A 57 13.32 -24.50 -13.11
CA LYS A 57 14.62 -24.98 -12.57
C LYS A 57 15.83 -24.69 -13.49
N ASP A 58 15.60 -24.29 -14.74
CA ASP A 58 16.67 -24.05 -15.72
C ASP A 58 17.35 -22.68 -15.53
N GLU A 59 16.72 -21.77 -14.78
CA GLU A 59 17.17 -20.38 -14.68
C GLU A 59 18.18 -20.09 -13.57
N GLU A 60 18.18 -20.92 -12.53
CA GLU A 60 19.05 -20.82 -11.35
C GLU A 60 20.53 -21.03 -11.73
N ARG A 61 20.80 -21.94 -12.68
CA ARG A 61 22.15 -22.29 -13.13
C ARG A 61 22.91 -21.17 -13.85
N ARG A 62 22.21 -20.19 -14.44
CA ARG A 62 22.81 -19.20 -15.36
C ARG A 62 23.24 -17.90 -14.69
N TRP A 63 22.62 -17.53 -13.57
CA TRP A 63 22.81 -16.20 -12.97
C TRP A 63 23.13 -16.22 -11.47
N GLY A 64 23.16 -17.41 -10.85
CA GLY A 64 23.56 -17.62 -9.45
C GLY A 64 22.61 -17.03 -8.41
N TRP A 65 21.45 -16.53 -8.84
CA TRP A 65 20.34 -16.07 -8.02
C TRP A 65 19.03 -16.50 -8.67
N SER A 66 18.12 -17.05 -7.87
CA SER A 66 16.75 -17.42 -8.21
C SER A 66 15.76 -16.53 -7.49
N ALA A 67 14.55 -16.52 -8.05
CA ALA A 67 13.30 -16.27 -7.36
C ALA A 67 13.28 -16.58 -5.87
N LYS A 68 13.57 -17.85 -5.62
CA LYS A 68 13.40 -18.52 -4.37
C LYS A 68 14.44 -18.03 -3.38
N GLU A 69 15.66 -17.76 -3.83
CA GLU A 69 16.70 -17.17 -2.99
C GLU A 69 16.35 -15.75 -2.53
N LEU A 70 15.61 -14.95 -3.32
CA LEU A 70 15.12 -13.66 -2.85
C LEU A 70 14.04 -13.82 -1.77
N ASP A 71 13.21 -14.85 -1.88
CA ASP A 71 12.17 -15.16 -0.91
C ASP A 71 12.75 -15.75 0.38
N GLU A 72 13.72 -16.65 0.27
CA GLU A 72 14.49 -17.17 1.40
C GLU A 72 15.27 -16.05 2.09
N LEU A 73 15.81 -15.10 1.32
CA LEU A 73 16.46 -13.91 1.87
C LEU A 73 15.45 -13.03 2.64
N PHE A 74 14.23 -12.86 2.14
CA PHE A 74 13.17 -12.13 2.85
C PHE A 74 12.87 -12.74 4.22
N GLN A 75 12.72 -14.07 4.27
CA GLN A 75 12.48 -14.81 5.51
C GLN A 75 13.69 -14.76 6.46
N LYS A 76 14.90 -14.99 5.94
CA LYS A 76 16.14 -14.97 6.73
C LYS A 76 16.44 -13.60 7.34
N LEU A 77 16.04 -12.54 6.66
CA LEU A 77 16.18 -11.17 7.13
C LEU A 77 15.09 -10.74 8.11
N ASP A 78 14.14 -11.64 8.41
CA ASP A 78 13.08 -11.44 9.39
C ASP A 78 12.25 -10.18 9.10
N ILE A 79 12.07 -9.88 7.80
CA ILE A 79 11.32 -8.72 7.34
C ILE A 79 9.82 -8.91 7.63
N ALA A 80 9.35 -10.16 7.69
CA ALA A 80 7.95 -10.51 7.90
C ALA A 80 7.45 -10.24 9.33
N THR A 81 8.28 -10.41 10.35
CA THR A 81 7.86 -10.49 11.76
C THR A 81 8.12 -9.22 12.56
N GLY A 82 9.09 -8.39 12.14
CA GLY A 82 9.45 -7.14 12.81
C GLY A 82 8.73 -5.93 12.24
N ARG A 83 8.70 -4.81 12.99
CA ARG A 83 8.23 -3.53 12.46
C ARG A 83 9.12 -3.12 11.30
N LEU A 84 8.52 -2.89 10.12
CA LEU A 84 9.23 -2.53 8.89
C LEU A 84 10.11 -1.27 9.07
N ASP A 85 9.69 -0.39 9.97
CA ASP A 85 10.41 0.81 10.35
C ASP A 85 11.77 0.56 11.02
N ASP A 86 11.84 -0.46 11.86
CA ASP A 86 13.04 -0.84 12.62
C ASP A 86 13.95 -1.73 11.76
N ASN A 87 13.35 -2.50 10.84
CA ASN A 87 14.05 -3.41 9.92
C ASN A 87 14.40 -2.78 8.57
N SER A 88 14.48 -1.45 8.48
CA SER A 88 14.78 -0.74 7.22
C SER A 88 16.14 -1.12 6.60
N SER A 89 17.13 -1.49 7.41
CA SER A 89 18.43 -2.02 6.95
C SER A 89 18.29 -3.41 6.31
N ALA A 90 17.47 -4.28 6.90
CA ALA A 90 17.17 -5.61 6.37
C ALA A 90 16.38 -5.50 5.06
N ALA A 91 15.33 -4.69 5.04
CA ALA A 91 14.57 -4.40 3.83
C ALA A 91 15.45 -3.77 2.73
N SER A 92 16.38 -2.88 3.07
CA SER A 92 17.34 -2.31 2.11
C SER A 92 18.23 -3.39 1.45
N LYS A 93 18.68 -4.39 2.22
CA LYS A 93 19.45 -5.53 1.69
C LYS A 93 18.61 -6.34 0.70
N TRP A 94 17.36 -6.64 1.05
CA TRP A 94 16.45 -7.39 0.18
C TRP A 94 16.12 -6.62 -1.12
N PHE A 95 15.76 -5.33 -1.02
CA PHE A 95 15.50 -4.48 -2.20
C PHE A 95 16.74 -4.34 -3.08
N THR A 96 17.93 -4.26 -2.49
CA THR A 96 19.19 -4.24 -3.24
C THR A 96 19.43 -5.57 -3.97
N ALA A 97 19.10 -6.71 -3.34
CA ALA A 97 19.19 -8.01 -3.99
C ALA A 97 18.23 -8.12 -5.17
N ILE A 98 16.97 -7.69 -5.01
CA ILE A 98 15.98 -7.60 -6.10
C ILE A 98 16.50 -6.72 -7.23
N ALA A 99 17.06 -5.54 -6.92
CA ALA A 99 17.60 -4.64 -7.92
C ALA A 99 18.73 -5.28 -8.74
N LYS A 100 19.63 -6.03 -8.07
CA LYS A 100 20.69 -6.80 -8.73
C LYS A 100 20.13 -7.91 -9.60
N TYR A 101 19.16 -8.65 -9.10
CA TYR A 101 18.50 -9.74 -9.82
C TYR A 101 17.80 -9.24 -11.10
N ARG A 102 16.94 -8.21 -10.99
CA ARG A 102 16.29 -7.55 -12.14
C ARG A 102 17.32 -7.04 -13.16
N LYS A 103 18.45 -6.48 -12.68
CA LYS A 103 19.54 -6.01 -13.56
C LYS A 103 20.23 -7.16 -14.29
N ALA A 104 20.55 -8.26 -13.60
CA ALA A 104 21.18 -9.44 -14.21
C ALA A 104 20.27 -10.05 -15.29
N LYS A 105 18.97 -10.11 -15.02
CA LYS A 105 17.96 -10.61 -15.96
C LYS A 105 17.52 -9.60 -17.03
N LYS A 106 18.02 -8.36 -16.96
CA LYS A 106 17.70 -7.23 -17.85
C LYS A 106 16.21 -6.90 -17.96
N ALA A 107 15.39 -7.30 -16.99
CA ALA A 107 13.97 -6.97 -16.99
C ALA A 107 13.35 -7.00 -15.58
N ASN A 108 12.33 -6.16 -15.39
CA ASN A 108 11.61 -6.06 -14.11
C ASN A 108 10.59 -7.18 -13.91
N PHE A 109 10.07 -7.78 -14.98
CA PHE A 109 9.04 -8.83 -14.91
C PHE A 109 9.51 -10.11 -14.23
N TRP A 110 10.82 -10.31 -14.11
CA TRP A 110 11.39 -11.46 -13.39
C TRP A 110 11.18 -11.41 -11.89
N TYR A 111 10.89 -10.24 -11.32
CA TYR A 111 10.45 -10.12 -9.92
C TYR A 111 9.59 -8.86 -9.86
N PRO A 112 8.32 -8.90 -10.30
CA PRO A 112 7.52 -7.71 -10.57
C PRO A 112 7.18 -6.93 -9.29
N ASP A 113 6.84 -5.65 -9.41
CA ASP A 113 6.50 -4.83 -8.24
C ASP A 113 5.24 -5.34 -7.53
N ASP A 114 4.28 -5.90 -8.27
CA ASP A 114 3.06 -6.53 -7.73
C ASP A 114 3.40 -7.69 -6.78
N PHE A 115 4.43 -8.48 -7.12
CA PHE A 115 4.88 -9.59 -6.28
C PHE A 115 5.57 -9.08 -5.01
N ILE A 116 6.42 -8.05 -5.12
CA ILE A 116 7.04 -7.41 -3.95
C ILE A 116 5.96 -6.83 -3.03
N TYR A 117 5.00 -6.12 -3.61
CA TYR A 117 3.88 -5.51 -2.90
C TYR A 117 3.08 -6.57 -2.15
N ALA A 118 2.66 -7.63 -2.82
CA ALA A 118 1.83 -8.65 -2.23
C ALA A 118 2.57 -9.40 -1.12
N LYS A 119 3.85 -9.75 -1.32
CA LYS A 119 4.69 -10.36 -0.27
C LYS A 119 4.84 -9.48 0.98
N LEU A 120 5.04 -8.17 0.80
CA LEU A 120 5.07 -7.25 1.95
C LEU A 120 3.69 -7.12 2.61
N ARG A 121 2.62 -7.18 1.82
CA ARG A 121 1.24 -7.00 2.30
C ARG A 121 0.74 -8.16 3.15
N GLU A 122 1.34 -9.35 3.03
CA GLU A 122 1.06 -10.51 3.89
C GLU A 122 1.21 -10.19 5.38
N THR A 123 2.17 -9.34 5.74
CA THR A 123 2.50 -9.05 7.15
C THR A 123 2.49 -7.57 7.50
N HIS A 124 2.50 -6.67 6.52
CA HIS A 124 2.61 -5.22 6.74
C HIS A 124 1.42 -4.44 6.18
N SER A 125 1.11 -3.32 6.83
CA SER A 125 0.09 -2.38 6.34
C SER A 125 0.61 -1.61 5.11
N GLU A 126 -0.29 -1.12 4.26
CA GLU A 126 0.10 -0.28 3.11
C GLU A 126 0.83 0.99 3.55
N ALA A 127 0.48 1.52 4.72
CA ALA A 127 1.14 2.68 5.30
C ALA A 127 2.62 2.38 5.63
N ASP A 128 2.88 1.23 6.25
CA ASP A 128 4.26 0.82 6.59
C ASP A 128 5.08 0.56 5.32
N ILE A 129 4.49 -0.06 4.30
CA ILE A 129 5.15 -0.30 3.01
C ILE A 129 5.50 1.04 2.34
N ALA A 130 4.58 2.01 2.35
CA ALA A 130 4.82 3.34 1.79
C ALA A 130 5.94 4.08 2.54
N VAL A 131 5.95 4.01 3.88
CA VAL A 131 7.03 4.57 4.73
C VAL A 131 8.36 3.91 4.43
N LEU A 132 8.40 2.59 4.29
CA LEU A 132 9.61 1.87 3.89
C LEU A 132 10.12 2.37 2.54
N CYS A 133 9.25 2.47 1.54
CA CYS A 133 9.65 2.96 0.21
C CYS A 133 10.26 4.36 0.29
N GLN A 134 9.61 5.28 1.02
CA GLN A 134 10.10 6.64 1.21
C GLN A 134 11.49 6.66 1.86
N LYS A 135 11.69 5.85 2.91
CA LYS A 135 13.00 5.72 3.57
C LYS A 135 14.07 5.18 2.62
N LEU A 136 13.73 4.15 1.83
CA LEU A 136 14.67 3.51 0.91
C LEU A 136 15.03 4.37 -0.30
N MET A 137 14.22 5.37 -0.67
CA MET A 137 14.57 6.31 -1.74
C MET A 137 15.89 7.06 -1.51
N ASN A 138 16.29 7.21 -0.25
CA ASN A 138 17.54 7.87 0.13
C ASN A 138 18.77 6.96 0.04
N THR A 139 18.58 5.66 -0.24
CA THR A 139 19.67 4.68 -0.39
C THR A 139 19.92 4.36 -1.86
N SER A 140 21.10 4.69 -2.38
CA SER A 140 21.38 4.71 -3.83
C SER A 140 21.24 3.35 -4.54
N LYS A 141 21.25 2.22 -3.82
CA LYS A 141 21.15 0.86 -4.40
C LYS A 141 19.74 0.26 -4.39
N ALA A 142 18.90 0.61 -3.40
CA ALA A 142 17.51 0.16 -3.32
C ALA A 142 16.51 1.14 -3.94
N LYS A 143 16.93 2.40 -4.16
CA LYS A 143 16.09 3.51 -4.66
C LYS A 143 15.23 3.15 -5.87
N LYS A 144 15.78 2.44 -6.86
CA LYS A 144 15.04 2.13 -8.09
C LYS A 144 13.82 1.25 -7.81
N VAL A 145 14.00 0.19 -7.02
CA VAL A 145 12.92 -0.75 -6.64
C VAL A 145 11.94 -0.05 -5.71
N ALA A 146 12.41 0.71 -4.73
CA ALA A 146 11.55 1.49 -3.84
C ALA A 146 10.67 2.49 -4.60
N LYS A 147 11.25 3.19 -5.58
CA LYS A 147 10.51 4.15 -6.41
C LYS A 147 9.44 3.47 -7.27
N THR A 148 9.74 2.34 -7.90
CA THR A 148 8.75 1.64 -8.74
C THR A 148 7.64 1.03 -7.90
N LEU A 149 7.96 0.47 -6.74
CA LEU A 149 6.98 -0.04 -5.79
C LEU A 149 6.09 1.06 -5.20
N GLN A 150 6.65 2.22 -4.85
CA GLN A 150 5.87 3.35 -4.38
C GLN A 150 4.93 3.88 -5.46
N HIS A 151 5.39 3.91 -6.71
CA HIS A 151 4.53 4.28 -7.83
C HIS A 151 3.38 3.29 -8.01
N HIS A 152 3.63 1.99 -7.88
CA HIS A 152 2.61 0.94 -7.89
C HIS A 152 1.58 1.15 -6.77
N LEU A 153 2.01 1.44 -5.54
CA LEU A 153 1.11 1.78 -4.42
C LEU A 153 0.20 2.97 -4.76
N PHE A 154 0.77 4.05 -5.29
CA PHE A 154 -0.01 5.24 -5.65
C PHE A 154 -1.02 4.96 -6.76
N GLN A 155 -0.66 4.13 -7.75
CA GLN A 155 -1.61 3.69 -8.77
C GLN A 155 -2.72 2.84 -8.18
N ALA A 156 -2.40 1.93 -7.25
CA ALA A 156 -3.42 1.13 -6.57
C ALA A 156 -4.40 2.00 -5.77
N TRP A 157 -3.91 3.01 -5.03
CA TRP A 157 -4.76 3.96 -4.30
C TRP A 157 -5.64 4.79 -5.25
N ASN A 158 -5.06 5.30 -6.33
CA ASN A 158 -5.80 6.06 -7.34
C ASN A 158 -6.89 5.20 -8.02
N ASN A 159 -6.56 3.96 -8.39
CA ASN A 159 -7.51 3.03 -9.00
C ASN A 159 -8.66 2.64 -8.06
N ARG A 160 -8.43 2.66 -6.74
CA ARG A 160 -9.47 2.50 -5.71
C ARG A 160 -10.29 3.78 -5.48
N GLY A 161 -9.93 4.88 -6.12
CA GLY A 161 -10.59 6.18 -5.95
C GLY A 161 -10.25 6.88 -4.63
N MET A 162 -9.13 6.54 -4.00
CA MET A 162 -8.74 7.14 -2.73
C MET A 162 -8.38 8.61 -2.93
N ARG A 163 -9.05 9.47 -2.18
CA ARG A 163 -8.77 10.90 -2.11
C ARG A 163 -7.56 11.19 -1.23
N LEU A 164 -7.11 12.44 -1.25
CA LEU A 164 -5.98 12.87 -0.43
C LEU A 164 -6.28 12.68 1.07
N GLU A 165 -7.52 12.90 1.49
CA GLU A 165 -7.96 12.71 2.87
C GLU A 165 -7.91 11.23 3.28
N ASP A 166 -8.38 10.33 2.42
CA ASP A 166 -8.35 8.88 2.66
C ASP A 166 -6.91 8.37 2.80
N VAL A 167 -5.98 8.89 1.98
CA VAL A 167 -4.55 8.55 2.08
C VAL A 167 -3.92 9.17 3.33
N ALA A 168 -4.32 10.38 3.72
CA ALA A 168 -3.85 11.00 4.96
C ALA A 168 -4.31 10.21 6.20
N ASP A 169 -5.53 9.69 6.19
CA ASP A 169 -6.07 8.81 7.23
C ASP A 169 -5.34 7.45 7.23
N LEU A 170 -5.14 6.84 6.06
CA LEU A 170 -4.37 5.60 5.91
C LEU A 170 -2.96 5.73 6.47
N LEU A 171 -2.30 6.86 6.22
CA LEU A 171 -0.96 7.14 6.75
C LEU A 171 -0.98 7.57 8.22
N GLY A 172 -2.14 7.90 8.80
CA GLY A 172 -2.26 8.41 10.17
C GLY A 172 -1.70 9.82 10.35
N VAL A 173 -1.73 10.65 9.30
CA VAL A 173 -1.20 12.04 9.30
C VAL A 173 -2.23 13.04 9.80
N LEU A 174 -3.54 12.74 9.67
CA LEU A 174 -4.63 13.59 10.17
C LEU A 174 -4.64 13.76 11.71
N VAL A 175 -3.93 12.89 12.43
CA VAL A 175 -3.84 12.88 13.90
C VAL A 175 -2.53 13.49 14.40
N SER A 176 -1.51 13.70 13.55
CA SER A 176 -0.24 14.33 13.92
C SER A 176 0.56 14.80 12.70
N THR A 177 0.68 16.12 12.54
CA THR A 177 1.44 16.79 11.47
C THR A 177 2.96 16.72 11.66
N THR A 178 3.46 16.06 12.71
CA THR A 178 4.90 16.03 13.06
C THR A 178 5.70 14.92 12.38
N ASN A 179 5.06 13.96 11.68
CA ASN A 179 5.79 12.90 10.98
C ASN A 179 6.15 13.31 9.54
N SER A 180 7.34 13.89 9.38
CA SER A 180 7.84 14.43 8.10
C SER A 180 7.87 13.41 6.95
N VAL A 181 8.10 12.12 7.25
CA VAL A 181 8.14 11.06 6.23
C VAL A 181 6.75 10.83 5.64
N ARG A 182 5.73 10.70 6.49
CA ARG A 182 4.36 10.42 6.06
C ARG A 182 3.72 11.63 5.38
N SER A 183 3.99 12.83 5.87
CA SER A 183 3.61 14.08 5.18
C SER A 183 4.27 14.17 3.79
N GLY A 184 5.53 13.75 3.64
CA GLY A 184 6.21 13.69 2.35
C GLY A 184 5.53 12.74 1.36
N ILE A 185 5.12 11.55 1.81
CA ILE A 185 4.39 10.58 0.97
C ILE A 185 3.08 11.17 0.45
N LEU A 186 2.36 11.89 1.31
CA LEU A 186 1.08 12.53 0.95
C LEU A 186 1.27 13.59 -0.14
N VAL A 187 2.33 14.41 -0.03
CA VAL A 187 2.70 15.39 -1.06
C VAL A 187 3.07 14.70 -2.38
N ASP A 188 3.87 13.63 -2.32
CA ASP A 188 4.28 12.86 -3.50
C ASP A 188 3.05 12.24 -4.22
N TYR A 189 2.06 11.75 -3.46
CA TYR A 189 0.80 11.25 -4.00
C TYR A 189 -0.02 12.36 -4.68
N GLN A 190 -0.14 13.54 -4.06
CA GLN A 190 -0.85 14.68 -4.66
C GLN A 190 -0.21 15.15 -5.97
N LEU A 191 1.13 15.21 -6.02
CA LEU A 191 1.88 15.54 -7.24
C LEU A 191 1.63 14.50 -8.35
N LYS A 192 1.52 13.22 -7.97
CA LYS A 192 1.21 12.16 -8.92
C LYS A 192 -0.19 12.31 -9.53
N LEU A 193 -1.21 12.60 -8.73
CA LEU A 193 -2.58 12.82 -9.19
C LEU A 193 -2.68 14.03 -10.12
N THR A 194 -2.06 15.15 -9.74
CA THR A 194 -2.08 16.39 -10.54
C THR A 194 -1.29 16.25 -11.84
N GLY A 195 -0.15 15.56 -11.82
CA GLY A 195 0.63 15.25 -13.02
C GLY A 195 -0.12 14.37 -14.02
N GLU A 196 -0.89 13.38 -13.56
CA GLU A 196 -1.73 12.53 -14.42
C GLU A 196 -2.96 13.27 -14.97
N ALA A 197 -3.54 14.19 -14.21
CA ALA A 197 -4.63 15.04 -14.70
C ALA A 197 -4.16 15.94 -15.87
N VAL A 198 -2.97 16.53 -15.75
CA VAL A 198 -2.38 17.38 -16.80
C VAL A 198 -2.09 16.59 -18.08
N THR A 199 -1.62 15.34 -17.98
CA THR A 199 -1.34 14.51 -19.17
C THR A 199 -2.61 14.05 -19.87
N ARG A 200 -3.69 13.74 -19.14
CA ARG A 200 -5.00 13.41 -19.74
C ARG A 200 -5.60 14.59 -20.52
N VAL A 201 -5.47 15.82 -20.03
CA VAL A 201 -5.96 17.02 -20.73
C VAL A 201 -5.17 17.30 -22.03
N ARG A 202 -3.88 16.93 -22.09
CA ARG A 202 -3.04 17.12 -23.28
C ARG A 202 -3.27 16.10 -24.41
N HIS A 203 -3.94 14.99 -24.12
CA HIS A 203 -4.20 13.91 -25.09
C HIS A 203 -5.70 13.75 -25.40
N GLY A 204 -6.54 14.72 -24.98
CA GLY A 204 -7.95 14.81 -25.32
C GLY A 204 -8.22 15.79 -26.45
#